data_AF-A0A9D7P430-F1
#
_entry.id   AF-A0A9D7P430-F1
#
_cell.length_a   1.000
_cell.length_b   1.000
_cell.length_c   1.000
_cell.angle_alpha   90.00
_cell.angle_beta   90.00
_cell.angle_gamma   90.00
#
_symmetry.space_group_name_H-M   'P 1'
#
loop_
_entity.id
_entity.type
_entity.pdbx_description
1 polymer ?
#
loop_
_entity_poly.entity_id
_entity_poly.type
_entity_poly.pdbx_seq_one_letter_code
_entity_poly.pdbx_strand_id
1 'polypeptide(L)' 'MTIKIGTAPVSWGIMEVEGWGGQQPYQSVLDEMQQAGYIGTELGPYDYFPVEPQNLKAELSAHGLELVDDVHRNPGRD' A
#
# COMPACT_ATOMS: atom_id res chain seq x y z
N MET A 1 -22.28 14.68 3.51
CA MET A 1 -21.44 13.61 2.93
C MET A 1 -20.04 13.76 3.51
N THR A 2 -19.48 12.67 4.02
CA THR A 2 -18.09 12.66 4.51
C THR A 2 -17.23 12.03 3.43
N ILE A 3 -16.21 12.77 2.96
CA ILE A 3 -15.25 12.24 2.00
C ILE A 3 -14.16 11.49 2.78
N LYS A 4 -13.85 10.28 2.34
CA LYS A 4 -12.72 9.49 2.82
C LYS A 4 -11.50 9.76 1.94
N ILE A 5 -10.31 9.92 2.53
CA ILE A 5 -9.07 10.23 1.81
C ILE A 5 -8.12 9.03 1.89
N GLY A 6 -7.71 8.53 0.71
CA GLY A 6 -6.69 7.51 0.55
C GLY A 6 -5.42 8.05 -0.11
N THR A 7 -4.39 7.21 -0.18
CA THR A 7 -3.10 7.50 -0.80
C THR A 7 -2.52 6.24 -1.45
N ALA A 8 -1.28 6.28 -1.95
CA ALA A 8 -0.58 5.13 -2.51
C ALA A 8 0.89 5.12 -2.05
N PRO A 9 1.55 3.95 -1.96
CA PRO A 9 2.94 3.83 -1.53
C PRO A 9 3.94 4.65 -2.36
N VAL A 10 3.60 5.02 -3.60
CA VAL A 10 4.42 5.90 -4.45
C VAL A 10 4.71 7.26 -3.82
N SER A 11 3.83 7.76 -2.94
CA SER A 11 4.07 8.99 -2.16
C SER A 11 5.25 8.87 -1.19
N TRP A 12 5.64 7.63 -0.86
CA TRP A 12 6.81 7.27 -0.05
C TRP A 12 7.98 6.74 -0.90
N GLY A 13 7.94 6.94 -2.22
CA GLY A 13 8.98 6.49 -3.14
C GLY A 13 8.92 5.00 -3.49
N ILE A 14 7.84 4.30 -3.15
CA ILE A 14 7.70 2.87 -3.47
C ILE A 14 7.06 2.72 -4.86
N MET A 15 7.83 2.23 -5.83
CA MET A 15 7.34 1.96 -7.20
C MET A 15 8.16 0.86 -7.89
N GLU A 16 7.62 0.32 -8.98
CA GLU A 16 8.15 -0.83 -9.74
C GLU A 16 9.32 -0.50 -10.67
N VAL A 17 9.76 0.76 -10.73
CA VAL A 17 10.84 1.19 -11.61
C VAL A 17 12.20 0.75 -11.05
N GLU A 18 12.92 -0.05 -11.83
CA GLU A 18 14.27 -0.51 -11.48
C GLU A 18 15.22 0.67 -11.24
N GLY A 19 15.96 0.63 -10.12
CA GLY A 19 16.86 1.71 -9.73
C GLY A 19 16.16 2.94 -9.13
N TRP A 20 14.84 2.94 -9.01
CA TRP A 20 14.11 4.00 -8.31
C TRP A 20 14.23 3.85 -6.78
N GLY A 21 14.56 4.96 -6.12
CA GLY A 21 14.85 5.01 -4.70
C GLY A 21 13.61 4.83 -3.82
N GLY A 22 13.69 3.85 -2.93
CA GLY A 22 12.70 3.53 -1.91
C GLY A 22 12.84 2.06 -1.51
N GLN A 23 13.31 1.78 -0.29
CA GLN A 23 13.42 0.43 0.28
C GLN A 23 12.74 0.35 1.66
N GLN A 24 11.85 1.30 1.92
CA GLN A 24 11.18 1.36 3.21
C GLN A 24 10.28 0.13 3.37
N PRO A 25 10.33 -0.58 4.51
CA PRO A 25 9.41 -1.67 4.77
C PRO A 25 7.96 -1.16 4.74
N TYR A 26 7.06 -2.00 4.22
CA TYR A 26 5.66 -1.61 4.10
C TYR A 26 5.03 -1.21 5.43
N GLN A 27 5.42 -1.83 6.54
CA GLN A 27 4.92 -1.50 7.86
C GLN A 27 5.20 -0.03 8.22
N SER A 28 6.42 0.44 7.96
CA SER A 28 6.78 1.83 8.23
C SER A 28 6.00 2.80 7.34
N VAL A 29 5.72 2.43 6.09
CA VAL A 29 4.86 3.25 5.21
C VAL A 29 3.41 3.27 5.72
N LEU A 30 2.87 2.14 6.18
CA LEU A 30 1.52 2.09 6.76
C LEU A 30 1.41 2.90 8.06
N ASP A 31 2.42 2.84 8.93
CA ASP A 31 2.54 3.67 10.12
C ASP A 31 2.50 5.17 9.77
N GLU A 32 3.26 5.57 8.76
CA GLU A 32 3.32 6.97 8.31
C GLU A 32 2.01 7.41 7.63
N MET A 33 1.36 6.55 6.85
CA MET A 33 0.04 6.82 6.29
C MET A 33 -0.99 7.08 7.39
N GLN A 34 -0.99 6.24 8.43
CA GLN A 34 -1.86 6.39 9.59
C GLN A 34 -1.57 7.71 10.33
N GLN A 35 -0.29 8.01 10.58
CA GLN A 35 0.13 9.24 11.27
C GLN A 35 -0.23 10.50 10.47
N ALA A 36 -0.19 10.43 9.13
CA ALA A 36 -0.61 11.50 8.24
C ALA A 36 -2.14 11.65 8.13
N GLY A 37 -2.92 10.73 8.71
CA GLY A 37 -4.38 10.78 8.75
C GLY A 37 -5.07 10.19 7.52
N TYR A 38 -4.36 9.42 6.70
CA TYR A 38 -4.98 8.63 5.65
C TYR A 38 -5.76 7.46 6.24
N ILE A 39 -6.82 7.07 5.55
CA ILE A 39 -7.69 5.95 5.97
C ILE A 39 -7.80 4.87 4.89
N GLY A 40 -7.02 4.99 3.81
CA GLY A 40 -6.92 3.95 2.81
C GLY A 40 -5.64 4.07 1.99
N THR A 41 -5.25 2.96 1.39
CA THR A 41 -4.13 2.89 0.44
C THR A 41 -4.52 2.11 -0.80
N GLU A 42 -3.89 2.45 -1.92
CA GLU A 42 -3.78 1.57 -3.08
C GLU A 42 -2.67 0.55 -2.84
N LEU A 43 -2.58 -0.46 -3.71
CA LEU A 43 -1.46 -1.39 -3.71
C LEU A 43 -0.18 -0.71 -4.24
N GLY A 44 0.96 -1.19 -3.74
CA GLY A 44 2.27 -0.87 -4.28
C GLY A 44 2.72 -1.87 -5.35
N PRO A 45 4.03 -1.93 -5.67
CA PRO A 45 4.62 -2.95 -6.53
C PRO A 45 4.29 -4.37 -6.09
N TYR A 46 4.37 -5.33 -7.01
CA TYR A 46 4.19 -6.76 -6.69
C TYR A 46 5.15 -7.19 -5.58
N ASP A 47 4.64 -7.99 -4.64
CA ASP A 47 5.32 -8.44 -3.42
C ASP A 47 5.73 -7.35 -2.40
N TYR A 48 5.37 -6.07 -2.60
CA TYR A 48 5.65 -5.04 -1.59
C TYR A 48 4.80 -5.22 -0.33
N PHE A 49 3.51 -5.51 -0.51
CA PHE A 49 2.59 -5.91 0.56
C PHE A 49 2.42 -7.44 0.60
N PRO A 50 1.84 -8.00 1.67
CA PRO A 50 1.44 -9.41 1.68
C PRO A 50 0.51 -9.73 0.50
N VAL A 51 0.88 -10.76 -0.28
CA VAL A 51 0.07 -11.22 -1.43
C VAL A 51 -1.17 -12.01 -1.04
N GLU A 52 -1.16 -12.58 0.17
CA GLU A 52 -2.31 -13.31 0.72
C GLU A 52 -3.37 -12.30 1.21
N PRO A 53 -4.60 -12.29 0.63
CA PRO A 53 -5.60 -11.27 0.93
C PRO A 53 -5.95 -11.14 2.41
N GLN A 54 -6.03 -12.26 3.12
CA GLN A 54 -6.27 -12.28 4.57
C GLN A 54 -5.16 -11.59 5.37
N ASN A 55 -3.90 -11.74 4.95
CA ASN A 55 -2.76 -11.11 5.64
C ASN A 55 -2.72 -9.62 5.32
N LEU A 56 -2.91 -9.24 4.05
CA LEU A 56 -3.02 -7.83 3.66
C LEU A 56 -4.11 -7.12 4.45
N LYS A 57 -5.30 -7.73 4.51
CA LYS A 57 -6.43 -7.16 5.25
C LYS A 57 -6.10 -6.99 6.74
N ALA A 58 -5.40 -7.95 7.35
CA ALA A 58 -4.99 -7.87 8.75
C ALA A 58 -4.01 -6.71 8.96
N GLU A 59 -2.99 -6.58 8.11
CA GLU A 59 -2.00 -5.48 8.19
C GLU A 59 -2.63 -4.10 8.01
N LEU A 60 -3.51 -3.93 7.01
CA LEU A 60 -4.20 -2.67 6.79
C LEU A 60 -5.12 -2.31 7.97
N SER A 61 -5.87 -3.30 8.49
CA SER A 61 -6.76 -3.09 9.62
C SER A 61 -6.01 -2.71 10.90
N ALA A 62 -4.81 -3.26 11.11
CA ALA A 62 -3.95 -2.91 12.25
C ALA A 62 -3.53 -1.43 12.24
N HIS A 63 -3.40 -0.83 11.05
CA HIS A 63 -3.08 0.59 10.86
C HIS A 63 -4.32 1.48 10.64
N GLY A 64 -5.53 0.92 10.73
CA GLY A 64 -6.78 1.67 10.48
C GLY A 64 -6.96 2.10 9.02
N LEU A 65 -6.35 1.38 8.09
CA LEU A 65 -6.41 1.62 6.65
C LEU A 65 -7.34 0.62 5.96
N GLU A 66 -7.97 1.05 4.87
CA GLU A 66 -8.74 0.21 3.95
C GLU A 66 -8.02 0.10 2.60
N LEU A 67 -8.17 -1.02 1.90
CA LEU A 67 -7.76 -1.11 0.50
C LEU A 67 -8.79 -0.37 -0.36
N VAL A 68 -8.36 0.66 -1.11
CA VAL A 68 -9.28 1.52 -1.88
C VAL A 68 -9.17 1.34 -3.39
N ASP A 69 -8.04 0.86 -3.89
CA ASP A 69 -7.86 0.51 -5.30
C ASP A 69 -6.78 -0.59 -5.46
N ASP A 70 -6.80 -1.24 -6.62
CA ASP A 70 -5.89 -2.32 -7.01
C ASP A 70 -5.52 -2.18 -8.50
N VAL A 71 -4.22 -2.05 -8.78
CA VAL A 71 -3.65 -2.08 -10.14
C VAL A 71 -2.58 -3.16 -10.30
N HIS A 72 -2.63 -4.23 -9.52
CA HIS A 72 -1.62 -5.30 -9.60
C HIS A 72 -1.70 -6.08 -10.90
N ARG A 73 -0.60 -6.02 -11.66
CA ARG A 73 -0.32 -6.95 -12.75
C ARG A 73 0.56 -8.06 -12.19
N ASN A 74 0.05 -9.29 -12.11
CA ASN A 74 0.85 -10.45 -11.71
C ASN A 74 1.77 -10.83 -12.89
N PRO A 75 3.10 -10.68 -12.78
CA PRO A 75 4.01 -10.92 -13.90
C PRO A 75 4.08 -12.40 -14.33
N GLY A 76 3.51 -13.33 -13.54
CA GLY A 76 3.44 -14.75 -13.86
C GLY A 76 2.10 -15.24 -14.41
N ARG A 77 1.14 -14.35 -14.70
CA ARG A 77 -0.19 -14.71 -15.25
C ARG A 77 -0.51 -14.09 -16.61
N ASP A 78 0.47 -13.47 -17.26
CA ASP A 78 0.37 -12.90 -18.60
C ASP A 78 1.11 -13.73 -19.66
#